data_AF-A0A662PZ37-F1
#
_entry.id   AF-A0A662PZ37-F1
#
_cell.length_a   1.000
_cell.length_b   1.000
_cell.length_c   1.000
_cell.angle_alpha   90.00
_cell.angle_beta   90.00
_cell.angle_gamma   90.00
#
_symmetry.space_group_name_H-M   'P 1'
#
loop_
_entity.id
_entity.type
_entity.pdbx_description
1 polymer ?
#
loop_
_entity_poly.entity_id
_entity_poly.type
_entity_poly.pdbx_seq_one_letter_code
_entity_poly.pdbx_strand_id
1 'polypeptide(L)'
;MMIEEVGRIAVKVAGREASRKCVIVDVIGKNFVLVTGPKSLTGVKRRRVNIAHLAFTPHKIKISKGASDVEVLYALEEAGLIDYMRRRVEVKPTALPS
;
A
#
# COMPACT_ATOMS: atom_id res chain seq x y z
N MET A 1 -8.02 8.85 15.06
CA MET A 1 -7.24 9.23 13.85
C MET A 1 -7.16 7.99 12.98
N MET A 2 -8.04 7.85 11.99
CA MET A 2 -8.11 6.64 11.15
C MET A 2 -6.91 6.57 10.22
N ILE A 3 -6.16 5.47 10.28
CA ILE A 3 -4.93 5.31 9.51
C ILE A 3 -5.26 4.61 8.19
N GLU A 4 -6.24 3.71 8.20
CA GLU A 4 -6.77 2.95 7.07
C GLU A 4 -7.73 3.74 6.17
N GLU A 5 -7.26 4.82 5.56
CA GLU A 5 -8.03 5.53 4.53
C GLU A 5 -7.64 5.11 3.10
N VAL A 6 -8.60 5.20 2.19
CA VAL A 6 -8.38 5.01 0.75
C VAL A 6 -7.32 5.99 0.26
N GLY A 7 -6.41 5.48 -0.59
CA GLY A 7 -5.28 6.24 -1.11
C GLY A 7 -4.08 6.33 -0.19
N ARG A 8 -4.09 5.70 0.99
CA ARG A 8 -2.88 5.64 1.82
C ARG A 8 -1.89 4.62 1.28
N ILE A 9 -0.61 4.98 1.30
CA ILE A 9 0.48 4.08 0.93
C ILE A 9 0.87 3.26 2.14
N ALA A 10 0.97 1.95 1.95
CA ALA A 10 1.39 0.98 2.94
C ALA A 10 2.55 0.14 2.41
N VAL A 11 3.34 -0.42 3.32
CA VAL A 11 4.42 -1.36 3.03
C VAL A 11 4.05 -2.69 3.65
N LYS A 12 4.21 -3.78 2.91
CA LYS A 12 4.10 -5.11 3.51
C LYS A 12 5.33 -5.38 4.37
N VAL A 13 5.09 -5.59 5.66
CA VAL A 13 6.15 -5.97 6.62
C VAL A 13 6.45 -7.46 6.60
N ALA A 14 5.49 -8.28 6.16
CA ALA A 14 5.59 -9.74 6.23
C ALA A 14 5.07 -10.45 4.97
N GLY A 15 5.60 -11.66 4.72
CA GLY A 15 5.20 -12.57 3.64
C GLY A 15 6.09 -12.52 2.39
N ARG A 16 5.70 -13.23 1.32
CA ARG A 16 6.45 -13.30 0.06
C ARG A 16 6.62 -11.96 -0.67
N GLU A 17 5.77 -10.99 -0.33
CA GLU A 17 5.76 -9.64 -0.89
C GLU A 17 6.24 -8.62 0.15
N ALA A 18 6.94 -9.05 1.21
CA ALA A 18 7.56 -8.16 2.17
C ALA A 18 8.51 -7.17 1.46
N SER A 19 8.68 -5.98 2.04
CA SER A 19 9.50 -4.88 1.47
C SER A 19 8.92 -4.21 0.24
N ARG A 20 7.72 -4.61 -0.19
CA ARG A 20 7.01 -3.97 -1.31
C ARG A 20 5.97 -2.99 -0.81
N LYS A 21 5.86 -1.88 -1.53
CA LYS A 21 4.86 -0.85 -1.28
C LYS A 21 3.58 -1.19 -2.03
N CYS A 22 2.45 -0.80 -1.46
CA CYS A 22 1.14 -0.92 -2.05
C CYS A 22 0.27 0.26 -1.62
N VAL A 23 -0.83 0.46 -2.35
CA VAL A 23 -1.80 1.50 -2.11
C VAL A 23 -3.10 0.85 -1.67
N ILE A 24 -3.75 1.42 -0.66
CA ILE A 24 -5.09 0.98 -0.22
C ILE A 24 -6.12 1.55 -1.19
N VAL A 25 -6.84 0.68 -1.90
CA VAL A 25 -7.92 1.08 -2.82
C VAL A 25 -9.29 0.98 -2.17
N ASP A 26 -9.43 0.11 -1.17
CA ASP A 26 -10.71 -0.12 -0.48
C ASP A 26 -10.47 -0.57 0.96
N VAL A 27 -11.42 -0.27 1.84
CA VAL A 27 -11.40 -0.68 3.25
C VAL A 27 -12.60 -1.59 3.46
N ILE A 28 -12.33 -2.87 3.70
CA ILE A 28 -13.34 -3.93 3.78
C ILE A 28 -13.50 -4.34 5.25
N GLY A 29 -14.46 -3.71 5.91
CA GLY A 29 -14.74 -3.94 7.33
C GLY A 29 -13.72 -3.25 8.25
N LYS A 30 -13.49 -3.81 9.44
CA LYS A 30 -12.65 -3.19 10.47
C LYS A 30 -11.15 -3.52 10.39
N ASN A 31 -10.79 -4.70 9.85
CA ASN A 31 -9.41 -5.21 9.89
C ASN A 31 -8.83 -5.57 8.51
N PHE A 32 -9.62 -5.50 7.45
CA PHE A 32 -9.16 -5.88 6.13
C PHE A 32 -9.22 -4.70 5.18
N VAL A 33 -8.19 -4.58 4.36
CA VAL A 33 -8.12 -3.59 3.30
C VAL A 33 -7.83 -4.29 1.99
N LEU A 34 -8.37 -3.73 0.92
CA LEU A 34 -8.01 -4.09 -0.43
C LEU A 34 -6.82 -3.21 -0.82
N VAL A 35 -5.70 -3.85 -1.10
CA VAL A 35 -4.51 -3.17 -1.59
C VAL A 35 -4.31 -3.48 -3.06
N THR A 36 -3.75 -2.52 -3.78
CA THR A 36 -3.24 -2.73 -5.13
C THR A 36 -1.81 -2.20 -5.23
N GLY A 37 -1.03 -2.81 -6.11
CA GLY A 37 0.24 -2.27 -6.55
C GLY A 37 0.32 -2.48 -8.06
N PRO A 38 0.50 -1.42 -8.86
CA PRO A 38 0.63 -1.60 -10.29
C PRO A 38 1.74 -2.61 -10.58
N LYS A 39 1.41 -3.66 -11.36
CA LYS A 39 2.35 -4.76 -11.65
C LYS A 39 3.68 -4.24 -12.19
N SER A 40 3.62 -3.19 -13.01
CA SER A 40 4.78 -2.52 -13.61
C SER A 40 5.70 -1.85 -12.59
N LEU A 41 5.21 -1.50 -11.39
CA LEU A 41 5.97 -0.79 -10.37
C LEU A 41 6.45 -1.70 -9.25
N THR A 42 5.52 -2.37 -8.57
CA THR A 42 5.80 -3.14 -7.35
C THR A 42 5.52 -4.63 -7.50
N GLY A 43 4.78 -5.04 -8.53
CA GLY A 43 4.41 -6.44 -8.74
C GLY A 43 3.47 -7.01 -7.66
N VAL A 44 2.85 -6.16 -6.85
CA VAL A 44 1.90 -6.58 -5.80
C VAL A 44 0.53 -6.78 -6.43
N LYS A 45 0.02 -8.01 -6.41
CA LYS A 45 -1.32 -8.27 -6.97
C LYS A 45 -2.40 -7.64 -6.10
N ARG A 46 -3.47 -7.15 -6.75
CA ARG A 46 -4.69 -6.70 -6.07
C ARG A 46 -5.21 -7.82 -5.19
N ARG A 47 -5.18 -7.62 -3.87
CA ARG A 47 -5.60 -8.64 -2.90
C ARG A 47 -6.04 -8.04 -1.59
N ARG A 48 -6.91 -8.78 -0.90
CA ARG A 48 -7.32 -8.45 0.46
C ARG A 48 -6.19 -8.80 1.42
N VAL A 49 -5.82 -7.85 2.28
CA VAL A 49 -4.75 -8.00 3.28
C VAL A 49 -5.26 -7.48 4.63
N ASN A 50 -4.81 -8.12 5.71
CA ASN A 50 -5.09 -7.65 7.05
C ASN A 50 -4.20 -6.45 7.37
N ILE A 51 -4.78 -5.39 7.94
CA ILE A 51 -4.05 -4.17 8.37
C ILE A 51 -2.88 -4.47 9.32
N ALA A 52 -2.96 -5.57 10.09
CA ALA A 52 -1.88 -5.99 10.99
C ALA A 52 -0.55 -6.33 10.28
N HIS A 53 -0.60 -6.64 8.98
CA HIS A 53 0.60 -6.96 8.16
C HIS A 53 1.05 -5.81 7.27
N LEU A 54 0.49 -4.62 7.47
CA LEU A 54 0.77 -3.43 6.70
C LEU A 54 1.37 -2.36 7.62
N ALA A 55 2.53 -1.84 7.24
CA ALA A 55 3.08 -0.62 7.82
C ALA A 55 2.60 0.57 6.98
N PHE A 56 1.75 1.40 7.55
CA PHE A 56 1.29 2.61 6.88
C PHE A 56 2.39 3.66 6.83
N THR A 57 2.49 4.36 5.70
CA THR A 57 3.40 5.50 5.53
C THR A 57 2.65 6.81 5.73
N PRO A 58 3.35 7.93 6.00
CA PRO A 58 2.71 9.25 6.07
C PRO A 58 2.22 9.76 4.70
N HIS A 59 2.57 9.08 3.60
CA HIS A 59 2.16 9.48 2.26
C HIS A 59 0.73 9.01 1.94
N LYS A 60 -0.06 9.94 1.40
CA LYS A 60 -1.43 9.71 0.93
C LYS A 60 -1.54 10.24 -0.48
N ILE A 61 -2.14 9.45 -1.36
CA ILE A 61 -2.59 9.88 -2.68
C ILE A 61 -4.11 10.06 -2.67
N LYS A 62 -4.63 10.94 -3.51
CA LYS A 62 -6.08 11.08 -3.71
C LYS A 62 -6.52 10.08 -4.78
N ILE A 63 -7.28 9.08 -4.38
CA ILE A 63 -7.94 8.14 -5.30
C ILE A 63 -9.36 7.87 -4.81
N SER A 64 -10.24 7.50 -5.74
CA SER A 64 -11.59 7.05 -5.43
C SER A 64 -11.60 5.63 -4.85
N LYS A 65 -12.61 5.35 -4.04
CA LYS A 65 -12.85 4.00 -3.51
C LYS A 65 -13.07 3.02 -4.65
N GLY A 66 -12.28 1.94 -4.69
CA GLY A 66 -12.36 0.94 -5.75
C GLY A 66 -11.59 1.26 -7.04
N ALA A 67 -10.73 2.29 -7.03
CA ALA A 67 -9.94 2.72 -8.17
C ALA A 67 -9.27 1.57 -8.94
N SER A 68 -9.25 1.71 -10.26
CA SER A 68 -8.63 0.77 -11.20
C SER A 68 -7.11 0.94 -11.21
N ASP A 69 -6.39 -0.08 -11.68
CA ASP A 69 -4.91 -0.03 -11.78
C ASP A 69 -4.40 1.18 -12.56
N VAL A 70 -5.16 1.65 -13.56
CA VAL A 70 -4.87 2.84 -14.36
C VAL A 70 -4.99 4.12 -13.53
N GLU A 71 -6.09 4.30 -12.81
CA GLU A 71 -6.31 5.48 -11.96
C GLU A 71 -5.26 5.58 -10.85
N VAL A 72 -4.92 4.43 -10.24
CA VAL A 72 -3.88 4.38 -9.21
C VAL A 72 -2.53 4.75 -9.81
N LEU A 73 -2.24 4.34 -11.05
CA LEU A 73 -1.01 4.71 -11.73
C LEU A 73 -0.96 6.23 -11.95
N TYR A 74 -2.00 6.84 -12.54
CA TYR A 74 -2.10 8.30 -12.70
C TYR A 74 -1.93 9.06 -11.39
N ALA A 75 -2.64 8.66 -10.33
CA ALA A 75 -2.54 9.32 -9.03
C ALA A 75 -1.13 9.21 -8.40
N LEU A 76 -0.40 8.14 -8.72
CA LEU A 76 1.00 7.98 -8.31
C LEU A 76 1.94 8.84 -9.15
N GLU A 77 1.65 9.04 -10.43
CA GLU A 77 2.39 9.97 -11.29
C GLU A 77 2.19 11.42 -10.84
N GLU A 78 0.95 11.83 -10.61
CA GLU A 78 0.62 13.18 -10.12
C GLU A 78 1.24 13.46 -8.75
N ALA A 79 1.29 12.45 -7.88
CA ALA A 79 1.93 12.58 -6.58
C ALA A 79 3.48 12.49 -6.65
N GLY A 80 4.06 12.19 -7.81
CA GLY A 80 5.51 12.01 -7.98
C GLY A 80 6.09 10.84 -7.17
N LEU A 81 5.24 9.88 -6.78
CA LEU A 81 5.60 8.77 -5.89
C LEU A 81 5.98 7.49 -6.64
N ILE A 82 6.12 7.56 -7.97
CA ILE A 82 6.54 6.44 -8.83
C ILE A 82 7.90 5.90 -8.39
N ASP A 83 8.90 6.77 -8.26
CA ASP A 83 10.25 6.38 -7.85
C ASP A 83 10.23 5.79 -6.43
N TYR A 84 9.44 6.41 -5.55
CA TYR A 84 9.19 5.91 -4.21
C TYR A 84 8.62 4.49 -4.26
N MET A 85 7.63 4.19 -5.10
CA MET A 85 7.08 2.83 -5.22
C MET A 85 8.04 1.82 -5.82
N ARG A 86 8.90 2.24 -6.76
CA ARG A 86 9.91 1.37 -7.36
C ARG A 86 11.01 1.00 -6.35
N ARG A 87 11.32 1.91 -5.42
CA ARG A 87 12.31 1.68 -4.38
C ARG A 87 11.79 0.69 -3.33
N ARG A 88 12.45 -0.46 -3.26
CA ARG A 88 12.26 -1.42 -2.16
C ARG A 88 12.64 -0.74 -0.85
N VAL A 89 11.79 -0.88 0.16
CA VAL A 89 12.11 -0.42 1.51
C VAL A 89 12.83 -1.56 2.21
N GLU A 90 13.96 -1.27 2.84
CA GLU A 90 14.44 -2.12 3.93
C GLU A 90 13.50 -1.95 5.11
N VAL A 91 12.42 -2.74 5.13
CA VAL A 91 11.63 -2.93 6.34
C VAL A 91 12.50 -3.78 7.25
N LYS A 92 13.16 -3.13 8.22
CA LYS A 92 13.62 -3.85 9.40
C LYS A 92 12.35 -4.43 10.03
N PRO A 93 12.21 -5.76 10.18
CA PRO A 93 11.14 -6.29 10.99
C PRO A 93 11.35 -5.71 12.39
N THR A 94 10.50 -4.77 12.80
CA THR A 94 10.44 -4.38 14.20
C THR A 94 9.99 -5.63 14.93
N ALA A 95 10.95 -6.35 15.53
CA ALA A 95 10.64 -7.32 16.54
C ALA A 95 9.77 -6.60 17.58
N LEU A 96 8.59 -7.16 17.86
CA LEU A 96 7.84 -6.74 19.02
C LEU A 96 8.80 -6.83 20.22
N PRO A 97 8.99 -5.76 21.01
CA PRO A 97 9.75 -5.88 22.24
C PRO A 97 9.11 -6.99 23.08
N SER A 98 9.95 -7.94 23.51
CA SER A 98 9.56 -9.09 24.34
C SER A 98 9.03 -8.64 25.70
#